data_AF-A0A0S7YVG1-F1
#
_entry.id   AF-A0A0S7YVG1-F1
#
_cell.length_a   1.000
_cell.length_b   1.000
_cell.length_c   1.000
_cell.angle_alpha   90.00
_cell.angle_beta   90.00
_cell.angle_gamma   90.00
#
_symmetry.space_group_name_H-M   'P 1'
#
loop_
_entity.id
_entity.type
_entity.pdbx_description
1 polymer ?
#
loop_
_entity_poly.entity_id
_entity_poly.type
_entity_poly.pdbx_seq_one_letter_code
_entity_poly.pdbx_strand_id
1 'polypeptide(L)' 'MPDNDYDLQKLHSDIRLLQSITDRMLDGSEGFPALNRNIRRIQAGLKMLELDICDWVDLEKLSTQ' A
#
# COMPACT_ATOMS: atom_id res chain seq x y z
N MET A 1 -17.04 11.71 -16.81
CA MET A 1 -16.41 11.53 -15.49
C MET A 1 -15.22 12.47 -15.46
N PRO A 2 -14.95 13.23 -14.40
CA PRO A 2 -13.85 14.18 -14.42
C PRO A 2 -12.52 13.43 -14.61
N ASP A 3 -11.67 13.97 -15.47
CA ASP A 3 -10.34 13.48 -15.87
C ASP A 3 -9.38 13.40 -14.68
N ASN A 4 -9.56 12.41 -13.80
CA ASN A 4 -8.56 11.98 -12.85
C ASN A 4 -8.02 10.64 -13.34
N ASP A 5 -7.13 10.69 -14.34
CA ASP A 5 -6.15 9.63 -14.53
C ASP A 5 -5.28 9.63 -13.28
N TYR A 6 -5.75 8.96 -12.23
CA TYR A 6 -4.90 8.65 -11.09
C TYR A 6 -3.75 7.82 -11.64
N ASP A 7 -2.53 8.30 -11.49
CA ASP A 7 -1.34 7.53 -11.84
C ASP A 7 -1.24 6.31 -10.91
N LEU A 8 -1.88 5.20 -11.32
CA LEU A 8 -1.93 3.95 -10.57
C LEU A 8 -0.52 3.39 -10.35
N GLN A 9 0.42 3.64 -11.27
CA GLN A 9 1.81 3.25 -11.12
C GLN A 9 2.50 4.05 -10.01
N LYS A 10 2.23 5.35 -9.93
CA LYS A 10 2.71 6.19 -8.84
C LYS A 10 2.09 5.77 -7.51
N LEU A 11 0.79 5.51 -7.45
CA LEU A 11 0.14 5.05 -6.22
C LEU A 11 0.69 3.69 -5.74
N HIS A 12 0.91 2.74 -6.65
CA HIS A 12 1.56 1.47 -6.34
C HIS A 12 2.98 1.69 -5.76
N SER A 13 3.76 2.58 -6.39
CA SER A 13 5.11 2.94 -5.93
C SER A 13 5.09 3.57 -4.54
N ASP A 14 4.15 4.47 -4.28
CA ASP A 14 3.98 5.14 -2.98
C ASP A 14 3.62 4.11 -1.88
N ILE A 15 2.74 3.14 -2.16
CA ILE A 15 2.42 2.06 -1.22
C ILE A 15 3.66 1.21 -0.88
N ARG A 16 4.46 0.84 -1.89
CA ARG A 16 5.69 0.07 -1.66
C ARG A 16 6.72 0.84 -0.84
N LEU A 17 6.83 2.14 -1.05
CA LEU A 17 7.66 3.01 -0.21
C LEU A 17 7.18 2.99 1.24
N LEU A 18 5.87 3.15 1.48
CA LEU A 18 5.29 3.09 2.83
C LEU A 18 5.53 1.74 3.50
N GLN A 19 5.38 0.63 2.77
CA GLN A 19 5.71 -0.72 3.28
C GLN A 19 7.17 -0.77 3.77
N SER A 20 8.13 -0.31 2.96
CA SER A 20 9.56 -0.29 3.33
C SER A 20 9.86 0.60 4.55
N ILE A 21 9.10 1.70 4.72
CA ILE A 21 9.21 2.56 5.90
C ILE A 21 8.72 1.80 7.13
N THR A 22 7.55 1.14 7.03
CA THR A 22 6.98 0.39 8.15
C THR A 22 7.81 -0.82 8.55
N ASP A 23 8.51 -1.47 7.60
CA ASP A 23 9.43 -2.56 7.90
C ASP A 23 10.60 -2.06 8.78
N ARG A 24 11.24 -0.94 8.39
CA ARG A 24 12.30 -0.32 9.19
C ARG A 24 11.81 0.13 10.57
N MET A 25 10.58 0.62 10.66
CA MET A 25 9.98 0.97 11.95
C MET A 25 9.75 -0.27 12.83
N LEU A 26 9.39 -1.41 12.22
CA LEU A 26 9.14 -2.65 12.95
C LEU A 26 10.44 -3.17 13.58
N ASP A 27 11.55 -3.14 12.85
CA ASP A 27 12.88 -3.53 13.33
C ASP A 27 13.30 -2.70 14.56
N GLY A 28 12.99 -1.40 14.56
CA GLY A 28 13.26 -0.50 15.70
C GLY A 28 12.28 -0.63 16.88
N SER A 29 11.24 -1.46 16.78
CA SER A 29 10.11 -1.49 17.73
C SER A 29 10.16 -2.61 18.77
N GLU A 30 11.21 -3.43 18.80
CA GLU A 30 11.30 -4.64 19.64
C GLU A 30 11.02 -4.38 21.14
N GLY A 31 11.43 -3.23 21.66
CA GLY A 31 11.19 -2.83 23.06
C GLY A 31 9.81 -2.25 23.36
N PHE A 32 8.95 -2.06 22.35
CA PHE A 32 7.69 -1.32 22.47
C PHE A 32 6.51 -2.10 21.89
N PRO A 33 5.90 -3.03 22.66
CA PRO A 33 4.86 -3.93 22.14
C PRO A 33 3.64 -3.22 21.53
N ALA A 34 3.26 -2.07 22.07
CA ALA A 34 2.15 -1.27 21.52
C ALA A 34 2.50 -0.68 20.15
N LEU A 35 3.73 -0.19 19.98
CA LEU A 35 4.24 0.33 18.72
C LEU A 35 4.32 -0.79 17.67
N ASN A 36 4.89 -1.95 18.04
CA ASN A 36 4.97 -3.12 17.16
C ASN A 36 3.58 -3.54 16.63
N ARG A 37 2.58 -3.64 17.52
CA ARG A 37 1.20 -3.95 17.12
C ARG A 37 0.61 -2.93 16.17
N ASN A 38 0.87 -1.65 16.39
CA ASN A 38 0.34 -0.59 15.52
C ASN A 38 1.00 -0.60 14.15
N ILE A 39 2.32 -0.81 14.08
CA ILE A 39 3.05 -0.95 12.81
C ILE A 39 2.51 -2.14 12.01
N ARG A 40 2.30 -3.30 12.65
CA ARG A 40 1.72 -4.49 11.99
C ARG A 40 0.32 -4.24 11.42
N ARG A 41 -0.52 -3.46 12.12
CA ARG A 41 -1.85 -3.05 11.60
C ARG A 41 -1.72 -2.15 10.38
N ILE A 42 -0.79 -1.21 10.39
CA ILE A 42 -0.52 -0.35 9.24
C ILE A 42 -0.02 -1.18 8.06
N GLN A 43 0.93 -2.10 8.27
CA GLN A 43 1.41 -3.02 7.23
C GLN A 43 0.26 -3.83 6.60
N ALA A 44 -0.67 -4.35 7.41
CA ALA A 44 -1.84 -5.05 6.90
C ALA A 44 -2.72 -4.14 6.04
N GLY A 45 -2.98 -2.91 6.47
CA GLY A 45 -3.73 -1.92 5.69
C GLY A 45 -3.05 -1.56 4.37
N LEU A 46 -1.73 -1.34 4.39
CA LEU A 46 -0.94 -1.08 3.16
C LEU A 46 -0.98 -2.27 2.20
N LYS A 47 -0.96 -3.50 2.71
CA LYS A 47 -1.08 -4.69 1.87
C LYS A 47 -2.45 -4.80 1.21
N MET A 48 -3.52 -4.48 1.93
CA MET A 48 -4.87 -4.43 1.35
C MET A 48 -4.97 -3.38 0.26
N LEU A 49 -4.48 -2.16 0.51
CA LEU A 49 -4.45 -1.11 -0.51
C LEU A 49 -3.64 -1.50 -1.75
N GLU A 50 -2.54 -2.24 -1.58
CA GLU A 50 -1.76 -2.75 -2.72
C GLU A 50 -2.61 -3.70 -3.58
N LEU A 51 -3.38 -4.59 -2.97
CA LEU A 51 -4.27 -5.51 -3.69
C LEU A 51 -5.39 -4.76 -4.40
N ASP A 52 -6.03 -3.79 -3.73
CA ASP A 52 -7.10 -2.98 -4.31
C ASP A 52 -6.62 -2.22 -5.56
N ILE A 53 -5.38 -1.70 -5.56
CA ILE A 53 -4.78 -1.04 -6.73
C ILE A 53 -4.46 -2.04 -7.84
N CYS A 54 -3.91 -3.21 -7.52
CA CYS A 54 -3.64 -4.24 -8.52
C CYS A 54 -4.94 -4.68 -9.23
N ASP A 55 -6.01 -4.90 -8.46
CA ASP A 55 -7.32 -5.27 -8.99
C ASP A 55 -7.88 -4.17 -9.91
N TRP A 56 -7.73 -2.90 -9.52
CA TRP A 56 -8.13 -1.78 -10.38
C TRP A 56 -7.35 -1.78 -11.70
N VAL A 57 -6.02 -1.86 -11.66
CA VAL A 57 -5.18 -1.90 -12.87
C VAL A 57 -5.59 -3.03 -13.80
N ASP A 58 -5.93 -4.20 -13.25
CA ASP A 58 -6.36 -5.34 -14.07
C ASP A 58 -7.77 -5.16 -14.65
N LEU A 59 -8.71 -4.53 -13.92
CA LEU A 59 -10.02 -4.14 -14.43
C LEU A 59 -9.91 -3.11 -15.58
N GLU A 60 -9.03 -2.13 -15.47
CA GLU A 60 -8.79 -1.15 -16.54
C GLU A 60 -8.33 -1.84 -17.82
N LYS A 61 -7.34 -2.74 -17.75
CA LYS A 61 -6.85 -3.50 -18.91
C LYS A 61 -7.94 -4.33 -19.60
N LEU A 62 -8.89 -4.88 -18.84
CA LEU A 62 -10.02 -5.64 -19.38
C LEU A 62 -11.06 -4.75 -20.06
N SER A 63 -11.20 -3.50 -19.62
CA SER A 63 -12.19 -2.55 -20.16
C SER A 63 -11.74 -1.84 -21.45
N THR A 64 -10.44 -1.91 -21.79
CA THR A 64 -9.86 -1.27 -22.98
C THR A 64 -9.65 -2.23 -24.17
N GLN A 65 -10.05 -3.50 -24.05
CA GLN A 65 -10.06 -4.51 -25.12
C GLN A 65 -11.47 -4.66 -25.69
#